data_AF-A0A4Y2UXM6-F1
#
_entry.id   AF-A0A4Y2UXM6-F1
#
_cell.length_a   1.000
_cell.length_b   1.000
_cell.length_c   1.000
_cell.angle_alpha   90.00
_cell.angle_beta   90.00
_cell.angle_gamma   90.00
#
_symmetry.space_group_name_H-M   'P 1'
#
loop_
_entity.id
_entity.type
_entity.pdbx_description
1 polymer ?
#
loop_
_entity_poly.entity_id
_entity_poly.type
_entity_poly.pdbx_seq_one_letter_code
_entity_poly.pdbx_strand_id
1 'polypeptide(L)'
;IPKDKPYCFDFRVVRDYIVGKTQRSSVKVYSYYNPDAACTTFYSPPSNSPILHKLCDGGVCQCAEGGCPPSKPFEIIKTFEPSEQRKQLRHIACENYDYGKQKTFNS
;
A
#
# COMPACT_ATOMS: atom_id res chain seq x y z
N ILE A 1 30.26 8.67 17.08
CA ILE A 1 30.14 7.61 16.05
C ILE A 1 31.54 7.29 15.55
N PRO A 2 32.03 6.06 15.71
CA PRO A 2 33.34 5.63 15.20
C PRO A 2 33.42 5.88 13.68
N LYS A 3 34.54 6.41 13.21
CA LYS A 3 34.76 6.67 11.78
C LYS A 3 35.24 5.43 11.03
N ASP A 4 35.99 4.59 11.73
CA ASP A 4 36.80 3.53 11.11
C ASP A 4 36.10 2.16 11.11
N LYS A 5 34.93 2.06 11.76
CA LYS A 5 34.15 0.83 11.82
C LYS A 5 32.65 1.11 11.98
N PRO A 6 31.78 0.21 11.48
CA PRO A 6 30.35 0.27 11.79
C PRO A 6 30.12 0.23 13.30
N TYR A 7 29.21 1.08 13.79
CA TYR A 7 28.71 1.05 15.16
C TYR A 7 27.24 0.65 15.14
N CYS A 8 26.96 -0.54 15.66
CA CYS A 8 25.61 -1.09 15.72
C CYS A 8 25.07 -0.99 17.15
N PHE A 9 23.79 -0.67 17.27
CA PHE A 9 23.04 -0.80 18.51
C PHE A 9 21.64 -1.29 18.16
N ASP A 10 21.06 -2.05 19.07
CA ASP A 10 19.72 -2.60 18.95
C ASP A 10 18.87 -2.16 20.14
N PHE A 11 17.57 -2.03 19.88
CA PHE A 11 16.58 -1.76 20.90
C PHE A 11 15.29 -2.46 20.51
N ARG A 12 14.53 -2.88 21.52
CA ARG A 12 13.24 -3.52 21.30
C ARG A 12 12.15 -2.47 21.18
N VAL A 13 11.37 -2.55 20.11
CA VAL A 13 10.14 -1.77 19.92
C VAL A 13 8.95 -2.69 20.15
N VAL A 14 8.06 -2.30 21.04
CA VAL A 14 6.79 -3.00 21.29
C VAL A 14 5.66 -2.16 20.68
N ARG A 15 4.74 -2.82 19.97
CA ARG A 15 3.57 -2.18 19.37
C ARG A 15 2.39 -2.35 20.32
N ASP A 16 2.02 -1.29 21.03
CA ASP A 16 0.90 -1.30 21.99
C ASP A 16 -0.47 -1.35 21.31
N TYR A 17 -0.60 -0.74 20.12
CA TYR A 17 -1.85 -0.67 19.36
C TYR A 17 -1.64 -1.05 17.89
N ILE A 18 -2.51 -1.90 17.37
CA ILE A 18 -2.55 -2.25 15.95
C ILE A 18 -3.47 -1.26 15.23
N VAL A 19 -2.90 -0.27 14.57
CA VAL A 19 -3.62 0.58 13.63
C VAL A 19 -3.45 0.02 12.21
N GLY A 20 -4.52 0.02 11.40
CA GLY A 20 -4.44 -0.37 10.00
C GLY A 20 -3.58 0.63 9.20
N LYS A 21 -2.91 0.15 8.13
CA LYS A 21 -2.13 0.98 7.19
C LYS A 21 -0.97 1.76 7.84
N THR A 22 -0.16 1.08 8.66
CA THR A 22 0.97 1.75 9.34
C THR A 22 2.02 2.19 8.32
N GLN A 23 2.30 3.50 8.26
CA GLN A 23 3.37 4.05 7.41
C GLN A 23 4.75 3.68 7.97
N ARG A 24 5.77 3.72 7.11
CA ARG A 24 7.16 3.43 7.51
C ARG A 24 7.64 4.47 8.53
N SER A 25 8.38 4.03 9.54
CA SER A 25 9.00 4.93 10.52
C SER A 25 10.40 5.33 10.06
N SER A 26 10.86 6.52 10.44
CA SER A 26 12.20 7.02 10.09
C SER A 26 13.16 6.98 11.27
N VAL A 27 14.44 6.79 10.96
CA VAL A 27 15.58 6.97 11.86
C VAL A 27 16.46 8.05 11.25
N LYS A 28 16.76 9.10 12.01
CA LYS A 28 17.62 10.21 11.61
C LYS A 28 18.85 10.26 12.50
N VAL A 29 20.02 10.21 11.89
CA VAL A 29 21.32 10.37 12.57
C VAL A 29 21.95 11.67 12.08
N TYR A 30 22.42 12.51 13.00
CA TYR A 30 23.04 13.79 12.68
C TYR A 30 24.16 14.11 13.67
N SER A 31 25.11 14.95 13.25
CA SER A 31 26.13 15.50 14.14
C SER A 31 25.55 16.69 14.91
N TYR A 32 25.70 16.72 16.23
CA TYR A 32 25.18 17.81 17.07
C TYR A 32 25.66 19.19 16.62
N TYR A 33 26.93 19.30 16.24
CA TYR A 33 27.53 20.57 15.79
C TYR A 33 27.37 20.84 14.29
N ASN A 34 26.92 19.85 13.50
CA ASN A 34 26.69 19.99 12.05
C ASN A 34 25.38 19.27 11.68
N PRO A 35 24.21 19.82 12.04
CA PRO A 35 22.92 19.15 11.85
C PRO A 35 22.53 18.98 10.38
N ASP A 36 23.10 19.78 9.47
CA ASP A 36 22.91 19.65 8.02
C ASP A 36 23.52 18.35 7.48
N ALA A 37 24.54 17.82 8.15
CA ALA A 37 25.08 16.49 7.88
C ALA A 37 24.22 15.41 8.55
N ALA A 38 22.98 15.26 8.05
CA ALA A 38 22.03 14.27 8.52
C ALA A 38 21.82 13.13 7.52
N CYS A 39 21.72 11.91 8.04
CA CYS A 39 21.30 10.74 7.28
C CYS A 39 19.96 10.25 7.83
N THR A 40 18.95 10.09 6.96
CA THR A 40 17.64 9.56 7.33
C THR A 40 17.37 8.27 6.58
N THR A 41 17.02 7.21 7.31
CA THR A 41 16.57 5.93 6.74
C THR A 41 15.17 5.60 7.24
N PHE A 42 14.46 4.75 6.50
CA PHE A 42 13.13 4.28 6.89
C PHE A 42 13.19 2.79 7.22
N TYR A 43 12.63 2.41 8.36
CA TYR A 43 12.44 1.01 8.71
C TYR A 43 10.96 0.65 8.68
N SER A 44 10.71 -0.64 8.51
CA SER A 44 9.38 -1.20 8.33
C SER A 44 9.33 -2.55 9.02
N PRO A 45 8.22 -2.87 9.73
CA PRO A 45 8.02 -4.23 10.20
C PRO A 45 8.05 -5.23 9.02
N PRO A 46 8.34 -6.52 9.27
CA PRO A 46 8.43 -7.53 8.24
C PRO A 46 7.16 -7.60 7.37
N SER A 47 7.32 -8.11 6.15
CA SER A 47 6.36 -8.08 5.01
C SER A 47 4.94 -8.56 5.29
N ASN A 48 4.70 -9.27 6.39
CA ASN A 48 3.36 -9.69 6.83
C ASN A 48 2.62 -8.60 7.63
N SER A 49 3.23 -7.44 7.85
CA SER A 49 2.61 -6.29 8.51
C SER A 49 1.80 -5.44 7.51
N PRO A 50 0.66 -4.86 7.91
CA PRO A 50 -0.20 -4.04 7.05
C PRO A 50 0.45 -2.68 6.74
N ILE A 51 1.50 -2.68 5.92
CA ILE A 51 2.24 -1.50 5.50
C ILE A 51 1.71 -1.02 4.15
N LEU A 52 1.55 0.29 4.01
CA LEU A 52 1.21 0.91 2.74
C LEU A 52 2.39 0.79 1.77
N HIS A 53 2.17 0.04 0.68
CA HIS A 53 3.12 -0.05 -0.41
C HIS A 53 2.93 1.11 -1.39
N LYS A 54 4.02 1.56 -2.00
CA LYS A 54 4.00 2.46 -3.16
C LYS A 54 4.35 1.63 -4.39
N LEU A 55 3.55 1.78 -5.44
CA LEU A 55 3.87 1.24 -6.77
C LEU A 55 4.62 2.32 -7.52
N CYS A 56 5.88 2.09 -7.87
CA CYS A 56 6.70 3.07 -8.59
C CYS A 56 7.16 2.52 -9.92
N ASP A 57 7.02 3.31 -10.99
CA ASP A 57 7.55 3.02 -12.33
C ASP A 57 8.16 4.29 -12.92
N GLY A 58 9.42 4.21 -13.37
CA GLY A 58 10.12 5.31 -14.07
C GLY A 58 10.15 6.67 -13.36
N GLY A 59 9.99 6.72 -12.03
CA GLY A 59 9.93 7.96 -11.23
C GLY A 59 8.51 8.43 -10.86
N VAL A 60 7.47 7.79 -11.40
CA VAL A 60 6.09 8.01 -10.99
C VAL A 60 5.71 6.99 -9.94
N CYS A 61 5.23 7.44 -8.78
CA CYS A 61 4.76 6.57 -7.70
C CYS A 61 3.27 6.76 -7.44
N GLN A 62 2.52 5.66 -7.41
CA GLN A 62 1.13 5.61 -6.98
C GLN A 62 1.03 4.96 -5.60
N CYS A 63 0.15 5.51 -4.76
CA CYS A 63 -0.10 4.97 -3.43
C CYS A 63 -1.03 3.75 -3.54
N ALA A 64 -0.61 2.59 -3.02
CA ALA A 64 -1.46 1.40 -2.94
C ALA A 64 -2.34 1.42 -1.67
N GLU A 65 -2.83 2.61 -1.28
CA GLU A 65 -3.70 2.78 -0.12
C GLU A 65 -5.17 2.45 -0.40
N GLY A 66 -5.55 2.43 -1.68
CA GLY A 66 -6.79 1.82 -2.12
C GLY A 66 -6.78 0.34 -1.77
N GLY A 67 -7.84 -0.13 -1.12
CA GLY A 67 -7.97 -1.55 -0.82
C GLY A 67 -7.90 -2.42 -2.08
N CYS A 68 -7.68 -3.73 -1.91
CA CYS A 68 -7.71 -4.65 -3.04
C CYS A 68 -9.09 -4.60 -3.71
N PRO A 69 -9.14 -4.65 -5.06
CA PRO A 69 -10.40 -4.74 -5.76
C PRO A 69 -11.13 -6.04 -5.35
N PRO A 70 -12.47 -6.02 -5.29
CA PRO A 70 -13.25 -7.21 -4.96
C PRO A 70 -12.98 -8.31 -6.00
N SER A 71 -12.83 -9.55 -5.54
CA SER A 71 -12.63 -10.71 -6.43
C SER A 71 -13.83 -10.94 -7.36
N LYS A 72 -15.02 -10.51 -6.94
CA LYS A 72 -16.27 -10.64 -7.69
C LYS A 72 -17.02 -9.30 -7.69
N PRO A 73 -16.63 -8.34 -8.54
CA PRO A 73 -17.20 -6.98 -8.56
C PRO A 73 -18.69 -6.94 -8.91
N PHE A 74 -19.23 -8.00 -9.53
CA PHE A 74 -20.59 -8.05 -10.04
C PHE A 74 -21.51 -8.99 -9.24
N GLU A 75 -21.10 -9.46 -8.05
CA GLU A 75 -21.96 -10.32 -7.22
C GLU A 75 -23.26 -9.64 -6.78
N ILE A 76 -23.24 -8.32 -6.57
CA ILE A 76 -24.42 -7.52 -6.21
C ILE A 76 -25.53 -7.60 -7.26
N ILE A 77 -25.22 -7.93 -8.50
CA ILE A 77 -26.24 -8.01 -9.57
C ILE A 77 -27.19 -9.19 -9.30
N LYS A 78 -26.71 -10.23 -8.63
CA LYS A 78 -27.50 -11.42 -8.31
C LYS A 78 -28.60 -11.15 -7.27
N THR A 79 -28.53 -10.03 -6.55
CA THR A 79 -29.54 -9.68 -5.54
C THR A 79 -30.75 -8.96 -6.14
N PHE A 80 -30.68 -8.51 -7.39
CA PHE A 80 -31.80 -7.87 -8.09
C PHE A 80 -32.70 -8.90 -8.77
N GLU A 81 -33.96 -8.52 -8.96
CA GLU A 81 -34.94 -9.27 -9.75
C GLU A 81 -34.38 -9.68 -11.12
N PRO A 82 -34.58 -10.94 -11.57
CA PRO A 82 -34.02 -11.44 -12.82
C PRO A 82 -34.30 -10.56 -14.05
N SER A 83 -35.46 -9.92 -14.08
CA SER A 83 -35.85 -8.98 -15.15
C SER A 83 -34.98 -7.72 -15.19
N GLU A 84 -34.51 -7.24 -14.04
CA GLU A 84 -33.75 -5.99 -13.92
C GLU A 84 -32.23 -6.20 -13.94
N GLN A 85 -31.75 -7.43 -13.75
CA GLN A 85 -30.30 -7.73 -13.67
C GLN A 85 -29.51 -7.19 -14.86
N ARG A 86 -30.01 -7.34 -16.09
CA ARG A 86 -29.34 -6.86 -17.30
C ARG A 86 -29.25 -5.33 -17.34
N LYS A 87 -30.29 -4.65 -16.84
CA LYS A 87 -30.34 -3.18 -16.78
C LYS A 87 -29.41 -2.65 -15.70
N GLN A 88 -29.40 -3.28 -14.52
CA GLN A 88 -28.48 -2.95 -13.43
C GLN A 88 -27.02 -3.19 -13.80
N LEU A 89 -26.72 -4.32 -14.48
CA LEU A 89 -25.39 -4.59 -15.01
C LEU A 89 -24.93 -3.49 -15.95
N ARG A 90 -25.78 -3.07 -16.89
CA ARG A 90 -25.45 -1.98 -17.82
C ARG A 90 -25.19 -0.68 -17.08
N HIS A 91 -26.06 -0.31 -16.15
CA HIS A 91 -25.90 0.93 -15.39
C HIS A 91 -24.59 0.95 -14.59
N ILE A 92 -24.29 -0.12 -13.84
CA ILE A 92 -23.06 -0.24 -13.05
C ILE A 92 -21.83 -0.21 -13.95
N ALA A 93 -21.86 -0.93 -15.08
CA ALA A 93 -20.73 -1.00 -16.00
C ALA A 93 -20.45 0.34 -16.70
N CYS A 94 -21.47 1.14 -17.01
CA CYS A 94 -21.32 2.43 -17.69
C CYS A 94 -20.96 3.58 -16.74
N GLU A 95 -21.41 3.55 -15.49
CA GLU A 95 -21.17 4.65 -14.54
C GLU A 95 -19.91 4.47 -13.70
N ASN A 96 -19.55 3.23 -13.33
CA ASN A 96 -18.44 2.97 -12.40
C ASN A 96 -17.14 2.49 -13.08
N TYR A 97 -17.17 2.22 -14.39
CA TYR A 97 -16.03 1.66 -15.11
C TYR A 97 -15.80 2.38 -16.43
N ASP A 98 -14.56 2.81 -16.66
CA ASP A 98 -14.17 3.47 -17.92
C ASP A 98 -13.97 2.47 -19.07
N TYR A 99 -13.63 1.22 -18.76
CA TYR A 99 -13.33 0.19 -19.76
C TYR A 99 -13.64 -1.23 -19.25
N GLY A 100 -14.03 -2.10 -20.19
CA GLY A 100 -14.19 -3.53 -19.96
C GLY A 100 -13.22 -4.34 -20.84
N LYS A 101 -12.46 -5.26 -20.24
CA LYS A 101 -11.59 -6.18 -20.98
C LYS A 101 -11.83 -7.62 -20.54
N GLN A 102 -12.06 -8.52 -21.49
CA GLN A 102 -12.03 -9.96 -21.24
C GLN A 102 -10.58 -10.43 -21.39
N LYS A 103 -9.97 -10.89 -20.30
CA LYS A 103 -8.59 -11.39 -20.28
C LYS A 103 -8.58 -12.84 -19.82
N THR A 104 -7.76 -13.65 -20.47
CA THR A 104 -7.34 -14.96 -19.99
C THR A 104 -5.98 -14.80 -19.33
N PHE A 105 -5.82 -15.32 -18.12
CA PHE A 105 -4.50 -15.42 -17.48
C PHE A 105 -3.80 -16.65 -18.01
N ASN A 106 -2.63 -16.47 -18.62
CA ASN A 106 -1.73 -17.60 -18.88
C ASN A 106 -0.94 -17.83 -17.60
N SER A 107 -1.03 -19.06 -17.08
CA SER A 107 -0.26 -19.50 -15.92
C SER A 107 1.11 -20.02 -16.31
#